data_AF-A0A8C8W740-F1
#
_entry.id   AF-A0A8C8W740-F1
#
_cell.length_a   1.000
_cell.length_b   1.000
_cell.length_c   1.000
_cell.angle_alpha   90.00
_cell.angle_beta   90.00
_cell.angle_gamma   90.00
#
_symmetry.space_group_name_H-M   'P 1'
#
loop_
_entity.id
_entity.type
_entity.pdbx_description
1 polymer ?
#
loop_
_entity_poly.entity_id
_entity_poly.type
_entity_poly.pdbx_seq_one_letter_code
_entity_poly.pdbx_strand_id
1 'polypeptide(L)' 'MEWVWDRTLSLTKSIQTHVQLVQSGPELKQPGQSVKISCKASGYTFTSYAMHWVK' A
#
# COMPACT_ATOMS: atom_id res chain seq x y z
N MET A 1 -25.20 -6.69 39.59
CA MET A 1 -23.79 -7.14 39.59
C MET A 1 -23.45 -7.60 38.17
N GLU A 2 -23.50 -6.78 37.12
CA GLU A 2 -22.91 -5.46 36.93
C GLU A 2 -21.35 -5.52 36.96
N TRP A 3 -20.75 -5.65 35.77
CA TRP A 3 -19.42 -5.10 35.38
C TRP A 3 -18.10 -5.89 35.57
N VAL A 4 -18.03 -7.23 35.51
CA VAL A 4 -16.73 -7.93 35.78
C VAL A 4 -16.06 -8.65 34.59
N TRP A 5 -16.76 -9.10 33.54
CA TRP A 5 -16.09 -9.80 32.42
C TRP A 5 -15.59 -8.89 31.29
N ASP A 6 -16.03 -7.62 31.19
CA ASP A 6 -15.45 -6.62 30.28
C ASP A 6 -14.10 -6.06 30.78
N ARG A 7 -13.54 -6.62 31.85
CA ARG A 7 -12.20 -6.27 32.32
C ARG A 7 -11.14 -6.91 31.42
N THR A 8 -10.61 -6.07 30.54
CA THR A 8 -9.30 -6.18 29.87
C THR A 8 -9.19 -7.20 28.73
N LEU A 9 -10.13 -7.16 27.79
CA LEU A 9 -9.70 -7.22 26.39
C LEU A 9 -9.26 -5.80 26.00
N SER A 10 -8.03 -5.46 26.41
CA SER A 10 -7.29 -4.40 25.75
C SER A 10 -7.06 -4.86 24.32
N LEU A 11 -8.05 -4.65 23.46
CA LEU A 11 -7.87 -4.59 22.03
C LEU A 11 -6.97 -3.37 21.83
N THR A 12 -5.65 -3.56 21.99
CA THR A 12 -4.68 -2.67 21.38
C THR A 12 -5.05 -2.71 19.90
N LYS A 13 -5.82 -1.72 19.47
CA LYS A 13 -6.21 -1.56 18.09
C LYS A 13 -4.90 -1.34 17.35
N SER A 14 -4.32 -2.42 16.85
CA SER A 14 -3.09 -2.37 16.10
C SER A 14 -3.36 -1.46 14.91
N ILE A 15 -2.72 -0.30 14.88
CA ILE A 15 -2.72 0.54 13.69
C ILE A 15 -1.91 -0.22 12.64
N GLN A 16 -2.60 -0.92 11.75
CA GLN A 16 -2.03 -1.36 10.49
C GLN A 16 -2.32 -0.27 9.47
N THR A 17 -1.32 0.57 9.18
CA THR A 17 -1.40 1.50 8.06
C THR A 17 -1.25 0.70 6.77
N HIS A 18 -2.34 0.58 6.02
CA HIS A 18 -2.35 -0.15 4.74
C HIS A 18 -1.57 0.65 3.68
N VAL A 19 -0.53 0.03 3.12
CA VAL A 19 0.20 0.57 1.97
C VAL A 19 -0.36 -0.05 0.71
N GLN A 20 -0.72 0.79 -0.26
CA GLN A 20 -1.23 0.35 -1.56
C GLN A 20 -0.36 0.93 -2.67
N LEU A 21 0.08 0.07 -3.59
CA LEU A 21 0.79 0.43 -4.81
C LEU A 21 -0.13 0.18 -5.99
N VAL A 22 -0.39 1.20 -6.80
CA VAL A 22 -1.26 1.12 -7.98
C VAL A 22 -0.44 1.47 -9.22
N GLN A 23 -0.41 0.57 -10.20
CA GLN A 23 0.28 0.77 -11.46
C GLN A 23 -0.69 1.20 -12.56
N SER A 24 -0.16 1.90 -13.57
CA SER A 24 -0.87 2.08 -14.84
C SER A 24 -1.22 0.74 -15.46
N GLY A 25 -2.39 0.66 -16.10
CA GLY A 25 -2.83 -0.54 -16.80
C GLY A 25 -1.87 -0.98 -17.93
N PRO A 26 -2.01 -2.22 -18.40
CA PRO A 26 -1.20 -2.74 -19.49
C PRO A 26 -1.44 -1.91 -20.76
N GLU A 27 -0.36 -1.40 -21.35
CA GLU A 27 -0.39 -0.64 -22.59
C GLU A 27 0.26 -1.47 -23.71
N LEU A 28 -0.53 -1.83 -24.71
CA LEU A 28 -0.04 -2.49 -25.93
C LEU A 28 0.42 -1.41 -26.91
N LYS A 29 1.73 -1.34 -27.12
CA LYS A 29 2.36 -0.45 -28.10
C LYS A 29 3.04 -1.23 -29.20
N GLN A 30 3.23 -0.57 -30.34
CA GLN A 30 3.93 -1.17 -31.46
C GLN A 30 5.41 -1.38 -31.12
N PRO A 31 6.05 -2.41 -31.68
CA PRO A 31 7.48 -2.63 -31.54
C PRO A 31 8.26 -1.36 -31.93
N GLY A 32 9.19 -0.91 -31.08
CA GLY A 32 9.99 0.29 -31.31
C GLY A 32 9.42 1.59 -30.73
N GLN A 33 8.23 1.57 -30.13
CA GLN A 33 7.68 2.72 -29.41
C GLN A 33 8.00 2.67 -27.90
N SER A 34 8.27 3.83 -27.31
CA SER A 34 8.48 3.95 -25.87
C SER A 34 7.17 3.81 -25.10
N VAL A 35 7.16 2.90 -24.12
CA VAL A 35 6.08 2.76 -23.14
C VAL A 35 6.38 3.63 -21.93
N LYS A 36 5.34 4.26 -21.36
CA LYS A 36 5.45 5.00 -20.11
C LYS A 36 4.63 4.27 -19.06
N ILE A 37 5.29 3.81 -18.00
CA ILE A 37 4.65 3.18 -16.85
C ILE A 37 4.59 4.19 -15.70
N SER A 38 3.53 4.14 -14.90
CA SER A 38 3.38 4.95 -13.69
C SER A 38 3.03 4.08 -12.49
N CYS A 39 3.51 4.48 -11.32
CA CYS A 39 3.20 3.83 -10.04
C CYS A 39 2.86 4.91 -9.02
N LYS A 40 1.73 4.76 -8.34
CA LYS A 40 1.29 5.63 -7.24
C LYS A 40 1.26 4.81 -5.96
N ALA A 41 1.91 5.30 -4.91
CA ALA A 41 1.70 4.76 -3.56
C ALA A 41 0.73 5.64 -2.78
N SER A 42 -0.06 5.00 -1.92
CA SER A 42 -0.92 5.63 -0.93
C SER A 42 -0.74 4.95 0.42
N GLY A 43 -0.88 5.71 1.51
CA GLY A 43 -0.63 5.21 2.87
C GLY A 43 0.85 5.16 3.27
N TYR A 44 1.75 5.70 2.44
CA TYR A 44 3.18 5.75 2.70
C TYR A 44 3.82 6.97 2.02
N THR A 45 4.79 7.63 2.66
CA THR A 45 5.57 8.73 2.08
C THR A 45 6.91 8.20 1.59
N PHE A 46 7.25 8.43 0.33
CA PHE A 46 8.51 7.98 -0.31
C PHE A 46 9.78 8.67 0.20
N THR A 47 9.93 8.83 1.51
CA THR A 47 11.08 9.52 2.11
C THR A 47 12.24 8.59 2.40
N SER A 48 11.99 7.28 2.57
CA SER A 48 12.98 6.38 3.19
C SER A 48 13.21 5.05 2.47
N TYR A 49 12.48 4.73 1.40
CA TYR A 49 12.71 3.52 0.60
C TYR A 49 12.80 3.85 -0.90
N ALA A 50 13.72 3.17 -1.59
CA ALA A 50 13.87 3.28 -3.03
C ALA A 50 12.78 2.50 -3.78
N MET A 51 12.25 3.09 -4.85
CA MET A 51 11.34 2.41 -5.77
C MET A 51 12.15 1.78 -6.90
N HIS A 52 12.04 0.46 -7.06
CA HIS A 52 12.71 -0.27 -8.14
C HIS A 52 11.70 -0.78 -9.16
N TRP A 53 12.02 -0.61 -10.44
CA TRP A 53 11.30 -1.28 -11.52
C TRP A 53 11.92 -2.66 -11.75
N VAL A 54 11.10 -3.70 -11.65
CA VAL A 54 11.47 -5.08 -11.96
C VAL A 54 10.71 -5.52 -13.21
N LYS A 55 11.36 -6.36 -14.01
CA LYS A 55 10.90 -6.76 -15.35
C LYS A 55 10.50 -8.21 -15.45
#